data_AF-A0A929ISM5-F1
#
_entry.id   AF-A0A929ISM5-F1
#
_cell.length_a   1.000
_cell.length_b   1.000
_cell.length_c   1.000
_cell.angle_alpha   90.00
_cell.angle_beta   90.00
_cell.angle_gamma   90.00
#
_symmetry.space_group_name_H-M   'P 1'
#
loop_
_entity.id
_entity.type
_entity.pdbx_description
1 polymer ?
#
loop_
_entity_poly.entity_id
_entity_poly.type
_entity_poly.pdbx_seq_one_letter_code
_entity_poly.pdbx_strand_id
1 'polypeptide(L)'
;SFGIKGGRPAGGKFIEACALASHLANVGDAKTLIIHPASTTHQQMTAEQLKTAGVGEELIRLSVGLEDSADIIDDLNQALRASQKG
;
A
#
# COMPACT_ATOMS: atom_id res chain seq x y z
N SER A 1 9.48 0.73 1.10
CA SER A 1 8.27 1.26 1.77
C SER A 1 8.22 2.77 1.61
N PHE A 2 7.03 3.36 1.64
CA PHE A 2 6.83 4.81 1.54
C PHE A 2 5.56 5.23 2.30
N GLY A 3 5.40 6.53 2.54
CA GLY A 3 4.18 7.10 3.13
C GLY A 3 3.26 7.70 2.09
N ILE A 4 1.94 7.50 2.23
CA ILE A 4 0.92 8.13 1.38
C ILE A 4 0.18 9.27 2.09
N LYS A 5 -0.03 10.37 1.37
CA LYS A 5 -0.85 11.48 1.90
C LYS A 5 -2.31 11.05 2.03
N GLY A 6 -2.93 11.48 3.13
CA GLY A 6 -4.30 11.11 3.47
C GLY A 6 -4.42 9.94 4.45
N GLY A 7 -3.29 9.42 4.96
CA GLY A 7 -3.25 8.45 6.06
C GLY A 7 -4.03 7.16 5.78
N ARG A 8 -4.64 6.59 6.82
CA ARG A 8 -5.29 5.28 6.74
C ARG A 8 -6.36 5.18 5.64
N PRO A 9 -7.26 6.17 5.45
CA PRO A 9 -8.27 6.13 4.39
C PRO A 9 -7.64 6.11 2.98
N ALA A 10 -6.67 6.98 2.72
CA ALA A 10 -6.01 7.03 1.42
C ALA A 10 -5.16 5.78 1.17
N GLY A 11 -4.48 5.25 2.19
CA GLY A 11 -3.72 4.01 2.09
C GLY A 11 -4.58 2.81 1.74
N GLY A 12 -5.76 2.68 2.36
CA GLY A 12 -6.74 1.65 1.99
C GLY A 12 -7.21 1.78 0.54
N LYS A 13 -7.68 2.97 0.14
CA LYS A 13 -8.10 3.25 -1.24
C LYS A 13 -6.98 2.99 -2.26
N PHE A 14 -5.74 3.33 -1.91
CA PHE A 14 -4.60 3.18 -2.80
C PHE A 14 -4.30 1.73 -3.11
N ILE A 15 -4.20 0.88 -2.08
CA ILE A 15 -3.97 -0.54 -2.33
C ILE A 15 -5.16 -1.13 -3.11
N GLU A 16 -6.40 -0.88 -2.70
CA GLU A 16 -7.61 -1.39 -3.37
C GLU A 16 -7.76 -0.97 -4.84
N ALA A 17 -7.14 0.15 -5.23
CA ALA A 17 -7.15 0.62 -6.60
C ALA A 17 -6.07 -0.05 -7.49
N CYS A 18 -5.05 -0.69 -6.92
CA CYS A 18 -4.04 -1.41 -7.71
C CYS A 18 -4.66 -2.59 -8.47
N ALA A 19 -4.36 -2.68 -9.76
CA ALA A 19 -4.85 -3.73 -10.64
C ALA A 19 -3.78 -4.79 -10.97
N LEU A 20 -2.50 -4.40 -10.90
CA LEU A 20 -1.36 -5.29 -11.13
C LEU A 20 -0.81 -5.82 -9.80
N ALA A 21 -0.53 -4.90 -8.86
CA ALA A 21 0.06 -5.27 -7.58
C ALA A 21 -0.91 -6.11 -6.72
N SER A 22 -0.44 -7.24 -6.20
CA SER A 22 -1.25 -8.17 -5.43
C SER A 22 -1.25 -7.85 -3.93
N HIS A 23 -2.42 -7.99 -3.28
CA HIS A 23 -2.62 -7.73 -1.84
C HIS A 23 -2.19 -8.89 -0.96
N LEU A 24 -0.89 -9.14 -0.90
CA LEU A 24 -0.35 -10.24 -0.12
C LEU A 24 0.78 -9.78 0.79
N ALA A 25 0.89 -10.43 1.94
CA ALA A 25 1.86 -10.10 2.98
C ALA A 25 3.19 -10.89 2.86
N ASN A 26 3.47 -11.50 1.71
CA ASN A 26 4.74 -12.19 1.42
C ASN A 26 5.80 -11.24 0.83
N VAL A 27 7.02 -11.74 0.67
CA VAL A 27 8.17 -11.00 0.11
C VAL A 27 8.93 -11.95 -0.83
N GLY A 28 9.45 -11.42 -1.94
CA GLY A 28 10.31 -12.18 -2.87
C GLY A 28 9.56 -13.05 -3.89
N ASP A 29 8.30 -12.73 -4.18
CA ASP A 29 7.54 -13.35 -5.26
C ASP A 29 7.96 -12.76 -6.62
N ALA A 30 7.68 -13.48 -7.71
CA ALA A 30 7.86 -12.95 -9.06
C ALA A 30 6.85 -11.83 -9.36
N LYS A 31 5.73 -11.78 -8.61
CA LYS A 31 4.72 -10.72 -8.70
C LYS A 31 5.04 -9.55 -7.77
N THR A 32 4.66 -8.35 -8.20
CA THR A 32 4.66 -7.16 -7.37
C THR A 32 3.58 -7.27 -6.30
N LEU A 33 3.97 -7.02 -5.04
CA LEU A 33 3.11 -7.15 -3.87
C LEU A 33 3.00 -5.81 -3.16
N ILE A 34 1.79 -5.50 -2.69
CA ILE A 34 1.50 -4.25 -2.00
C ILE A 34 0.66 -4.50 -0.76
N ILE A 35 1.00 -3.83 0.34
CA ILE A 35 0.22 -3.89 1.57
C ILE A 35 0.27 -2.56 2.33
N HIS A 36 -0.89 -2.19 2.89
CA HIS A 36 -1.05 -1.07 3.79
C HIS A 36 -1.41 -1.63 5.19
N PRO A 37 -0.46 -1.75 6.13
CA PRO A 37 -0.69 -2.43 7.40
C PRO A 37 -1.86 -1.87 8.21
N ALA A 38 -2.01 -0.54 8.23
CA ALA A 38 -3.03 0.14 9.02
C ALA A 38 -4.48 -0.13 8.56
N SER A 39 -4.70 -0.58 7.31
CA SER A 39 -6.03 -1.01 6.83
C SER A 39 -6.14 -2.52 6.59
N THR A 40 -5.08 -3.29 6.85
CA THR A 40 -5.06 -4.74 6.59
C THR A 40 -4.65 -5.49 7.84
N THR A 41 -3.38 -5.90 7.93
CA THR A 41 -2.85 -6.75 9.00
C THR A 41 -2.96 -6.16 10.40
N HIS A 42 -2.99 -4.83 10.53
CA HIS A 42 -3.07 -4.12 11.80
C HIS A 42 -4.33 -3.24 11.88
N GLN A 43 -5.38 -3.57 11.13
CA GLN A 43 -6.61 -2.74 11.04
C GLN A 43 -7.27 -2.48 12.40
N GLN A 44 -7.13 -3.40 13.36
CA GLN A 44 -7.72 -3.29 14.70
C GLN A 44 -6.93 -2.37 15.64
N MET A 45 -5.72 -1.95 15.26
CA MET A 45 -4.90 -1.07 16.09
C MET A 45 -5.31 0.39 15.94
N THR A 46 -5.32 1.10 17.06
CA THR A 46 -5.49 2.55 17.09
C THR A 46 -4.25 3.25 16.50
N ALA A 47 -4.38 4.54 16.15
CA ALA A 47 -3.26 5.33 15.65
C ALA A 47 -2.07 5.37 16.64
N GLU A 48 -2.35 5.44 17.94
CA GLU A 48 -1.34 5.44 19.00
C GLU A 48 -0.62 4.10 19.12
N GLN A 49 -1.37 2.98 19.02
CA GLN A 49 -0.80 1.64 19.04
C GLN A 49 0.10 1.40 17.82
N LEU A 50 -0.35 1.81 16.62
CA LEU A 50 0.43 1.73 15.40
C LEU A 50 1.73 2.53 15.51
N LYS A 51 1.64 3.78 15.97
CA LYS A 51 2.81 4.64 16.19
C LYS A 51 3.81 4.01 17.18
N THR A 52 3.31 3.42 18.26
CA THR A 52 4.14 2.72 19.26
C THR A 52 4.82 1.49 18.65
N ALA A 53 4.17 0.80 17.73
CA ALA A 53 4.73 -0.32 16.97
C ALA A 53 5.65 0.12 15.81
N GLY A 54 5.90 1.42 15.63
CA GLY A 54 6.74 1.95 14.56
C GLY A 54 6.08 1.90 13.17
N VAL A 55 4.75 1.82 13.11
CA VAL A 55 3.97 1.78 11.88
C VAL A 55 3.18 3.07 11.74
N GLY A 56 3.47 3.86 10.71
CA GLY A 56 2.66 5.03 10.35
C GLY A 56 1.32 4.62 9.74
N GLU A 57 0.28 5.44 9.93
CA GLU A 57 -1.03 5.23 9.29
C GLU A 57 -1.00 5.44 7.78
N GLU A 58 0.08 6.01 7.27
CA GLU A 58 0.36 6.23 5.87
C GLU A 58 1.23 5.15 5.22
N LEU A 59 1.72 4.17 6.01
CA LEU A 59 2.79 3.27 5.58
C LEU A 59 2.30 2.30 4.50
N ILE A 60 2.87 2.42 3.31
CA ILE A 60 2.77 1.41 2.25
C ILE A 60 4.05 0.60 2.20
N ARG A 61 3.90 -0.73 2.18
CA ARG A 61 4.97 -1.67 1.85
C ARG A 61 4.75 -2.18 0.44
N LEU A 62 5.76 -2.02 -0.39
CA LEU A 62 5.80 -2.48 -1.78
C LEU A 62 6.99 -3.42 -1.93
N SER A 63 6.74 -4.63 -2.41
CA SER A 63 7.75 -5.58 -2.87
C SER A 63 7.66 -5.63 -4.38
N VAL A 64 8.68 -5.12 -5.07
CA VAL A 64 8.68 -5.05 -6.54
C VAL A 64 9.00 -6.44 -7.10
N GLY A 65 8.15 -6.92 -8.01
CA GLY A 65 8.30 -8.20 -8.70
C GLY A 65 9.18 -8.08 -9.94
N LEU A 66 8.92 -8.96 -10.92
CA LEU A 66 9.65 -9.08 -12.17
C LEU A 66 8.85 -8.64 -13.40
N GLU A 67 7.70 -7.99 -13.20
CA GLU A 67 6.90 -7.43 -14.29
C GLU A 67 7.62 -6.26 -14.99
N ASP A 68 7.08 -5.80 -16.12
CA ASP A 68 7.62 -4.63 -16.79
C ASP A 68 7.52 -3.40 -15.87
N SER A 69 8.63 -2.66 -15.76
CA SER A 69 8.70 -1.49 -14.90
C SER A 69 7.67 -0.41 -15.26
N ALA A 70 7.32 -0.27 -16.54
CA ALA A 70 6.33 0.69 -17.00
C ALA A 70 4.92 0.31 -16.51
N ASP A 71 4.57 -0.97 -16.57
CA ASP A 71 3.27 -1.47 -16.10
C ASP A 71 3.13 -1.28 -14.58
N ILE A 72 4.20 -1.53 -13.81
CA ILE A 72 4.21 -1.27 -12.36
C ILE A 72 4.03 0.22 -12.06
N ILE A 73 4.76 1.08 -12.77
CA ILE A 73 4.67 2.53 -12.58
C ILE A 73 3.28 3.04 -12.93
N ASP A 74 2.69 2.56 -14.03
CA ASP A 74 1.36 2.97 -14.48
C ASP A 74 0.27 2.50 -13.50
N ASP A 75 0.39 1.29 -12.95
CA ASP A 75 -0.52 0.80 -11.91
C ASP A 75 -0.46 1.64 -10.64
N LEU A 76 0.75 1.95 -10.16
CA LEU A 76 0.92 2.80 -8.97
C LEU A 76 0.45 4.23 -9.23
N ASN A 77 0.66 4.78 -10.43
CA ASN A 77 0.21 6.12 -10.80
C ASN A 77 -1.31 6.22 -10.83
N GLN A 78 -2.00 5.27 -11.45
CA GLN A 78 -3.45 5.29 -11.53
C GLN A 78 -4.07 5.09 -10.13
N ALA A 79 -3.54 4.16 -9.34
CA ALA A 79 -3.99 3.91 -7.97
C ALA A 79 -3.78 5.13 -7.07
N LEU A 80 -2.64 5.82 -7.21
CA LEU A 80 -2.36 7.04 -6.47
C LEU A 80 -3.41 8.10 -6.79
N ARG A 81 -3.69 8.34 -8.07
CA ARG A 81 -4.72 9.31 -8.48
C ARG A 81 -6.10 8.93 -7.95
N ALA A 82 -6.46 7.66 -7.92
CA ALA A 82 -7.73 7.20 -7.37
C ALA A 82 -7.86 7.46 -5.87
N SER A 83 -6.79 7.18 -5.10
CA SER A 83 -6.78 7.36 -3.64
C SER A 83 -6.93 8.81 -3.17
N GLN A 84 -6.49 9.78 -3.98
CA GLN A 84 -6.50 11.20 -3.64
C GLN A 84 -7.80 11.91 -4.02
N LYS A 85 -8.72 11.22 -4.70
CA LYS A 85 -10.05 11.78 -4.99
C LYS A 85 -10.92 11.70 -3.73
N GLY A 86 -11.41 12.87 -3.31
CA GLY A 86 -12.34 13.05 -2.19
C GLY A 86 -13.67 12.40 -2.48
#